data_AF-A0A3N5ZDR6-F1
#
_entry.id   AF-A0A3N5ZDR6-F1
#
_cell.length_a   1.000
_cell.length_b   1.000
_cell.length_c   1.000
_cell.angle_alpha   90.00
_cell.angle_beta   90.00
_cell.angle_gamma   90.00
#
_symmetry.space_group_name_H-M   'P 1'
#
loop_
_entity.id
_entity.type
_entity.pdbx_description
1 polymer ?
#
loop_
_entity_poly.entity_id
_entity_poly.type
_entity_poly.pdbx_seq_one_letter_code
_entity_poly.pdbx_strand_id
1 'polypeptide(L)'
;MTTRLSDGNTRLPVCDILPVFLRDSEDHLRIQIRAEITREMLAARSGAVLEFWTDGETWLERLWTLVLLGDYASVYLAFLNQEDPSQIDAIEGLKNRLKESA
;
A
#
# COMPACT_ATOMS: atom_id res chain seq x y z
N MET A 1 0.66 -48.20 -14.50
CA MET A 1 1.76 -48.44 -13.55
C MET A 1 1.94 -47.16 -12.75
N THR A 2 1.54 -47.24 -11.49
CA THR A 2 1.46 -46.16 -10.52
C THR A 2 2.84 -45.68 -10.10
N THR A 3 3.06 -44.38 -10.02
CA THR A 3 3.90 -43.83 -8.95
C THR A 3 3.29 -42.51 -8.49
N ARG A 4 2.68 -42.60 -7.31
CA ARG A 4 2.18 -41.49 -6.52
C ARG A 4 3.07 -41.44 -5.28
N LEU A 5 3.30 -40.21 -4.79
CA LEU A 5 3.76 -39.82 -3.45
C LEU A 5 5.28 -39.72 -3.23
N SER A 6 5.77 -38.49 -3.11
CA SER A 6 6.20 -37.99 -1.79
C SER A 6 6.17 -36.46 -1.76
N ASP A 7 5.40 -35.96 -0.81
CA ASP A 7 5.12 -34.58 -0.46
C ASP A 7 6.34 -33.67 -0.30
N GLY A 8 6.10 -32.38 -0.55
CA GLY A 8 7.06 -31.30 -0.32
C GLY A 8 6.38 -29.95 -0.41
N ASN A 9 5.37 -29.76 0.43
CA ASN A 9 4.73 -28.49 0.69
C ASN A 9 5.76 -27.41 1.05
N THR A 10 6.18 -26.63 0.06
CA THR A 10 6.74 -25.29 0.28
C THR A 10 5.85 -24.30 -0.46
N ARG A 11 4.57 -24.25 -0.09
CA ARG A 11 3.84 -22.98 -0.21
C ARG A 11 4.59 -22.02 0.70
N LEU A 12 5.50 -21.22 0.15
CA LEU A 12 5.92 -20.00 0.81
C LEU A 12 4.63 -19.31 1.29
N PRO A 13 4.54 -18.88 2.55
CA PRO A 13 3.33 -18.25 3.06
C PRO A 13 3.09 -17.03 2.18
N VAL A 14 2.10 -17.13 1.29
CA VAL A 14 1.67 -15.99 0.48
C VAL A 14 1.06 -15.06 1.50
N CYS A 15 1.78 -13.99 1.85
CA CYS A 15 1.22 -12.98 2.73
C CYS A 15 0.03 -12.34 2.02
N ASP A 16 -1.09 -12.17 2.72
CA ASP A 16 -2.27 -11.42 2.26
C ASP A 16 -2.01 -9.90 2.15
N ILE A 17 -0.75 -9.50 2.02
CA ILE A 17 -0.30 -8.11 1.96
C ILE A 17 0.31 -7.90 0.58
N LEU A 18 -0.21 -6.91 -0.14
CA LEU A 18 0.32 -6.42 -1.40
C LEU A 18 1.14 -5.14 -1.15
N PRO A 19 2.48 -5.18 -1.22
CA PRO A 19 3.31 -4.00 -1.08
C PRO A 19 3.12 -3.06 -2.27
N VAL A 20 2.94 -1.76 -1.97
CA VAL A 20 2.86 -0.70 -2.97
C VAL A 20 3.99 0.30 -2.69
N PHE A 21 4.89 0.49 -3.65
CA PHE A 21 5.98 1.45 -3.56
C PHE A 21 5.62 2.72 -4.31
N LEU A 22 5.72 3.85 -3.62
CA LEU A 22 5.59 5.19 -4.20
C LEU A 22 7.00 5.74 -4.43
N ARG A 23 7.34 6.07 -5.67
CA ARG A 23 8.69 6.41 -6.11
C ARG A 23 8.73 7.80 -6.72
N ASP A 24 9.78 8.57 -6.42
CA ASP A 24 10.04 9.86 -7.08
C ASP A 24 11.41 9.85 -7.77
N SER A 25 11.50 10.49 -8.94
CA SER A 25 12.76 10.58 -9.69
C SER A 25 13.83 11.41 -8.96
N GLU A 26 13.43 12.35 -8.10
CA GLU A 26 14.33 13.18 -7.29
C GLU A 26 14.56 12.63 -5.88
N ASP A 27 14.08 11.41 -5.59
CA ASP A 27 14.39 10.75 -4.33
C ASP A 27 15.92 10.69 -4.11
N HIS A 28 16.36 11.01 -2.89
CA HIS A 28 17.77 10.91 -2.55
C HIS A 28 18.27 9.47 -2.80
N LEU A 29 19.48 9.30 -3.35
CA LEU A 29 20.04 7.99 -3.74
C LEU A 29 19.90 6.91 -2.65
N ARG A 30 20.12 7.29 -1.39
CA ARG A 30 19.94 6.40 -0.24
C ARG A 30 18.51 5.85 -0.09
N ILE A 31 17.50 6.66 -0.39
CA ILE A 31 16.08 6.27 -0.36
C ILE A 31 15.79 5.31 -1.51
N GLN A 32 16.28 5.61 -2.73
CA GLN A 32 16.13 4.74 -3.89
C GLN A 32 16.71 3.34 -3.63
N ILE A 33 17.94 3.27 -3.11
CA ILE A 33 18.60 2.01 -2.73
C ILE A 33 17.80 1.26 -1.67
N ARG A 34 17.36 1.95 -0.62
CA ARG A 34 16.57 1.33 0.45
C ARG A 34 15.27 0.74 -0.09
N ALA A 35 14.57 1.50 -0.92
CA ALA A 35 13.30 1.08 -1.48
C ALA A 35 13.50 -0.12 -2.43
N GLU A 36 14.60 -0.17 -3.20
CA GLU A 36 14.94 -1.33 -4.02
C GLU A 36 15.23 -2.59 -3.21
N ILE A 37 16.09 -2.49 -2.18
CA ILE A 37 16.38 -3.62 -1.28
C ILE A 37 15.09 -4.12 -0.62
N THR A 38 14.24 -3.20 -0.15
CA THR A 38 12.96 -3.56 0.50
C THR A 38 12.01 -4.24 -0.48
N ARG A 39 11.96 -3.76 -1.73
CA ARG A 39 11.16 -4.33 -2.81
C ARG A 39 11.54 -5.77 -3.09
N GLU A 40 12.83 -6.05 -3.24
CA GLU A 40 13.33 -7.42 -3.47
C GLU A 40 12.99 -8.35 -2.30
N MET A 41 13.18 -7.89 -1.06
CA MET A 41 12.88 -8.66 0.15
C MET A 41 11.39 -8.99 0.27
N LEU A 42 10.50 -8.07 -0.10
CA LEU A 42 9.06 -8.26 -0.03
C LEU A 42 8.52 -9.04 -1.23
N ALA A 43 9.07 -8.87 -2.43
CA ALA A 43 8.68 -9.63 -3.62
C ALA A 43 8.85 -11.14 -3.42
N ALA A 44 9.92 -11.55 -2.72
CA ALA A 44 10.15 -12.95 -2.35
C ALA A 44 9.07 -13.55 -1.43
N ARG A 45 8.23 -12.72 -0.79
CA ARG A 45 7.25 -13.14 0.23
C ARG A 45 5.79 -12.90 -0.17
N SER A 46 5.52 -11.82 -0.91
CA SER A 46 4.16 -11.34 -1.24
C SER A 46 3.60 -11.87 -2.56
N GLY A 47 4.43 -12.55 -3.37
CA GLY A 47 4.02 -13.08 -4.68
C GLY A 47 3.86 -12.01 -5.78
N ALA A 48 3.54 -10.77 -5.40
CA ALA A 48 3.50 -9.61 -6.27
C ALA A 48 3.85 -8.32 -5.50
N VAL A 49 4.37 -7.33 -6.22
CA VAL A 49 4.64 -5.98 -5.72
C VAL A 49 4.18 -4.98 -6.76
N LEU A 50 3.59 -3.87 -6.32
CA LEU A 50 3.23 -2.74 -7.19
C LEU A 50 4.20 -1.57 -6.98
N GLU A 51 4.48 -0.87 -8.06
CA GLU A 51 5.26 0.37 -8.02
C GLU A 51 4.53 1.46 -8.80
N PHE A 52 4.51 2.65 -8.21
CA PHE A 52 4.00 3.86 -8.84
C PHE A 52 5.11 4.90 -8.83
N TRP A 53 5.45 5.41 -10.01
CA TRP A 53 6.39 6.51 -10.19
C TRP A 53 5.61 7.80 -10.37
N THR A 54 6.04 8.85 -9.67
CA THR A 54 5.49 10.19 -9.87
C THR A 54 5.72 10.67 -11.29
N ASP A 55 4.81 11.53 -11.75
CA ASP A 55 4.89 12.24 -13.01
C ASP A 55 4.68 13.75 -12.75
N GLY A 56 5.29 14.59 -13.57
CA GLY A 56 5.27 16.04 -13.42
C GLY A 56 6.65 16.70 -13.51
N GLU A 57 6.67 17.96 -13.97
CA GLU A 57 7.89 18.73 -14.17
C GLU A 57 8.36 19.40 -12.87
N THR A 58 7.42 19.71 -11.97
CA THR A 58 7.71 20.39 -10.70
C THR A 58 7.57 19.46 -9.51
N TRP A 59 8.32 19.75 -8.44
CA TRP A 59 8.21 19.00 -7.17
C TRP A 59 6.75 18.95 -6.65
N LEU A 60 6.00 20.04 -6.87
CA LEU A 60 4.64 20.20 -6.39
C LEU A 60 3.67 19.33 -7.19
N GLU A 61 3.82 19.23 -8.51
CA GLU A 61 3.03 18.33 -9.36
C GLU A 61 3.24 16.87 -8.97
N ARG A 62 4.49 16.47 -8.75
CA ARG A 62 4.82 15.09 -8.34
C ARG A 62 4.25 14.75 -6.96
N LEU A 63 4.34 15.69 -6.01
CA LEU A 63 3.69 15.54 -4.70
C LEU A 63 2.18 15.37 -4.84
N TRP A 64 1.52 16.25 -5.59
CA TRP A 64 0.06 16.18 -5.78
C TRP A 64 -0.37 14.89 -6.44
N THR A 65 0.43 14.36 -7.37
CA THR A 65 0.16 13.07 -8.00
C THR A 65 0.10 11.93 -6.97
N LEU A 66 1.01 11.91 -5.98
CA LEU A 66 0.97 10.91 -4.89
C LEU A 66 -0.23 11.10 -3.96
N VAL A 67 -0.55 12.34 -3.61
CA VAL A 67 -1.71 12.66 -2.76
C VAL A 67 -3.00 12.21 -3.42
N LEU A 68 -3.21 12.61 -4.67
CA LEU A 68 -4.40 12.26 -5.44
C LEU A 68 -4.53 10.76 -5.67
N LEU A 69 -3.42 10.05 -5.89
CA LEU A 69 -3.43 8.59 -5.99
C LEU A 69 -4.00 7.94 -4.73
N GLY A 70 -3.54 8.37 -3.55
CA GLY A 70 -4.03 7.86 -2.26
C GLY A 70 -5.50 8.21 -2.02
N ASP A 71 -5.88 9.46 -2.29
CA ASP A 71 -7.24 9.95 -2.10
C ASP A 71 -8.23 9.18 -2.98
N TYR A 72 -7.95 9.06 -4.28
CA TYR A 72 -8.81 8.29 -5.18
C TYR A 72 -8.82 6.81 -4.81
N ALA A 73 -7.65 6.20 -4.55
CA ALA A 73 -7.60 4.79 -4.16
C ALA A 73 -8.49 4.50 -2.94
N SER A 74 -8.50 5.39 -1.94
CA SER A 74 -9.34 5.23 -0.74
C SER A 74 -10.84 5.28 -1.05
N VAL A 75 -11.27 6.23 -1.90
CA VAL A 75 -12.67 6.39 -2.30
C VAL A 75 -13.15 5.22 -3.16
N TYR A 76 -12.35 4.82 -4.15
CA TYR A 76 -12.66 3.66 -4.97
C TYR A 76 -12.73 2.38 -4.13
N LEU A 77 -11.83 2.22 -3.16
CA LEU A 77 -11.84 1.08 -2.27
C LEU A 77 -13.11 1.05 -1.40
N ALA A 78 -13.57 2.20 -0.90
CA ALA A 78 -14.83 2.28 -0.15
C ALA A 78 -16.02 1.82 -1.03
N PHE A 79 -16.11 2.31 -2.27
CA PHE A 79 -17.15 1.87 -3.20
C PHE A 79 -17.09 0.37 -3.51
N LEU A 80 -15.90 -0.19 -3.70
CA LEU A 80 -15.73 -1.63 -3.94
C LEU A 80 -16.14 -2.47 -2.72
N ASN A 81 -15.94 -1.95 -1.51
CA ASN A 81 -16.34 -2.61 -0.27
C ASN A 81 -17.78 -2.28 0.16
N GLN A 82 -18.52 -1.47 -0.61
CA GLN A 82 -19.88 -1.02 -0.28
C GLN A 82 -19.96 -0.23 1.03
N GLU A 83 -18.88 0.46 1.39
CA GLU A 83 -18.78 1.33 2.55
C GLU A 83 -19.02 2.80 2.16
N ASP A 84 -19.54 3.60 3.09
CA ASP A 84 -19.69 5.04 2.89
C ASP A 84 -18.36 5.76 3.17
N PRO A 85 -17.68 6.32 2.15
CA PRO A 85 -16.38 6.99 2.33
C PRO A 85 -16.48 8.28 3.16
N SER A 86 -17.69 8.81 3.39
CA SER A 86 -17.92 10.02 4.17
C SER A 86 -18.10 9.78 5.67
N GLN A 87 -18.35 8.53 6.09
CA GLN A 87 -18.53 8.20 7.50
C GLN A 87 -17.20 8.15 8.22
N ILE A 88 -17.11 8.87 9.34
CA ILE A 88 -15.88 9.03 10.12
C ILE A 88 -16.14 8.76 11.60
N ASP A 89 -16.92 7.71 11.88
CA ASP A 89 -17.44 7.37 13.22
C ASP A 89 -16.36 7.31 14.30
N ALA A 90 -15.19 6.77 13.96
CA ALA A 90 -14.05 6.72 14.87
C ALA A 90 -13.56 8.13 15.27
N ILE A 91 -13.54 9.08 14.33
CA ILE A 91 -13.14 10.48 14.59
C ILE A 91 -14.24 11.21 15.34
N GLU A 92 -15.51 10.95 15.04
CA GLU A 92 -16.63 11.55 15.76
C GLU A 92 -16.66 11.08 17.23
N GLY A 93 -16.47 9.79 17.47
CA GLY A 93 -16.32 9.22 18.81
C GLY A 93 -15.14 9.84 19.58
N LEU A 94 -14.00 10.05 18.92
CA LEU A 94 -12.85 10.75 19.51
C LEU A 94 -13.21 12.21 19.87
N LYS A 95 -13.82 12.95 18.95
CA LYS A 95 -14.22 14.35 19.16
C LYS A 95 -15.20 14.49 20.33
N ASN A 96 -16.13 13.56 20.48
CA ASN A 96 -17.10 13.57 21.57
C ASN A 96 -16.42 13.32 22.93
N ARG A 97 -15.55 12.31 23.02
CA ARG A 97 -14.78 12.03 24.26
C ARG A 97 -13.87 13.17 24.68
N LEU A 98 -13.29 13.90 23.72
CA LEU A 98 -12.48 15.09 24.00
C LEU A 98 -13.31 16.25 24.58
N LYS A 99 -14.58 16.40 24.17
CA LYS A 99 -15.49 17.40 24.73
C LYS A 99 -15.95 17.05 26.15
N GLU A 100 -16.13 15.77 26.45
CA GLU A 100 -16.55 15.30 27.79
C GLU A 100 -15.44 15.40 28.86
N SER A 101 -14.18 15.48 28.42
CA SER A 101 -13.00 15.55 29.31
C SER A 101 -12.53 16.98 29.59
N ALA A 102 -13.24 17.99 29.09
CA ALA A 102 -12.96 19.43 29.24
C ALA A 102 -14.02 20.10 30.12
#